data_AF-M4C2F7-F1
#
_entry.id   AF-M4C2F7-F1
#
_cell.length_a   1.000
_cell.length_b   1.000
_cell.length_c   1.000
_cell.angle_alpha   90.00
_cell.angle_beta   90.00
_cell.angle_gamma   90.00
#
_symmetry.space_group_name_H-M   'P 1'
#
loop_
_entity.id
_entity.type
_entity.pdbx_description
1 polymer ?
#
loop_
_entity_poly.entity_id
_entity_poly.type
_entity_poly.pdbx_seq_one_letter_code
_entity_poly.pdbx_strand_id
1 'polypeptide(L)'
;MSVAGKLSKAQISQGYEILQRISAVVEEIEELTTIPVQVKATKACSKSRRKRKAKAKGPVATTSQSLTRPRDDLKTLPSEFYSLIPQDFGRALPSVIATMADVKVKLELLEVLSNLEISQMLQKESSSKALAGPAIHPLDRHYSKLNTHMEPLSKHEREFQLIEM
;
A
#
# COMPACT_ATOMS: atom_id res chain seq x y z
N MET A 1 -21.05 -14.05 5.73
CA MET A 1 -19.89 -14.06 6.64
C MET A 1 -19.50 -12.60 6.87
N SER A 2 -19.84 -12.04 8.04
CA SER A 2 -19.44 -10.67 8.38
C SER A 2 -18.01 -10.71 8.89
N VAL A 3 -17.06 -10.41 8.00
CA VAL A 3 -15.63 -10.27 8.33
C VAL A 3 -15.33 -8.80 8.62
N ALA A 4 -16.15 -8.13 9.42
CA ALA A 4 -15.73 -6.89 10.08
C ALA A 4 -14.75 -7.25 11.21
N GLY A 5 -13.69 -7.99 10.87
CA GLY A 5 -12.57 -8.28 11.72
C GLY A 5 -11.87 -6.96 11.98
N LYS A 6 -11.95 -6.50 13.23
CA LYS A 6 -11.43 -5.22 13.71
C LYS A 6 -9.92 -5.17 13.49
N LEU A 7 -9.47 -4.70 12.33
CA LEU A 7 -8.08 -4.31 12.15
C LEU A 7 -7.76 -3.24 13.19
N SER A 8 -6.79 -3.53 14.05
CA SER A 8 -6.38 -2.61 15.10
C SER A 8 -5.56 -1.48 14.50
N LYS A 9 -5.58 -0.31 15.16
CA LYS A 9 -4.69 0.81 14.83
C LYS A 9 -3.22 0.39 14.69
N ALA A 10 -2.76 -0.52 15.56
CA ALA A 10 -1.40 -1.03 15.54
C ALA A 10 -1.10 -1.89 14.30
N GLN A 11 -2.06 -2.71 13.85
CA GLN A 11 -1.90 -3.48 12.62
C GLN A 11 -1.87 -2.57 11.39
N ILE A 12 -2.73 -1.53 11.36
CA ILE A 12 -2.74 -0.56 10.25
C ILE A 12 -1.41 0.21 10.22
N SER A 13 -0.89 0.65 11.37
CA SER A 13 0.40 1.36 11.42
C SER A 13 1.57 0.47 10.99
N GLN A 14 1.60 -0.79 11.42
CA GLN A 14 2.59 -1.77 10.95
C GLN A 14 2.48 -2.00 9.43
N GLY A 15 1.26 -1.99 8.88
CA GLY A 15 1.04 -2.05 7.43
C GLY A 15 1.70 -0.90 6.69
N TYR A 16 1.57 0.33 7.20
CA TYR A 16 2.25 1.51 6.63
C TYR A 16 3.77 1.39 6.70
N GLU A 17 4.33 0.89 7.80
CA GLU A 17 5.78 0.67 7.93
C GLU A 17 6.30 -0.32 6.88
N ILE A 18 5.59 -1.42 6.63
CA ILE A 18 5.97 -2.40 5.61
C ILE A 18 5.91 -1.76 4.21
N LEU A 19 4.84 -1.01 3.88
CA LEU A 19 4.74 -0.33 2.59
C LEU A 19 5.84 0.71 2.39
N GLN A 20 6.26 1.41 3.45
CA GLN A 20 7.38 2.35 3.41
C GLN A 20 8.70 1.64 3.10
N ARG A 21 8.93 0.45 3.68
CA ARG A 21 10.10 -0.37 3.35
C ARG A 21 10.05 -0.85 1.90
N ILE A 22 8.88 -1.30 1.41
CA ILE A 22 8.71 -1.70 0.02
C ILE A 22 9.01 -0.53 -0.93
N SER A 23 8.52 0.66 -0.63
CA SER A 23 8.80 1.88 -1.40
C SER A 23 10.31 2.13 -1.54
N ALA A 24 11.04 2.09 -0.42
CA ALA A 24 12.49 2.28 -0.43
C ALA A 24 13.23 1.24 -1.28
N VAL A 25 12.80 -0.03 -1.22
CA VAL A 25 13.39 -1.11 -2.03
C VAL A 25 13.07 -0.93 -3.53
N VAL A 26 11.84 -0.51 -3.87
CA VAL A 26 11.45 -0.24 -5.26
C VAL A 26 12.26 0.92 -5.83
N GLU A 27 12.42 2.01 -5.07
CA GLU A 27 13.25 3.15 -5.45
C GLU A 27 14.72 2.76 -5.65
N GLU A 28 15.31 1.96 -4.75
CA GLU A 28 16.68 1.45 -4.89
C GLU A 28 16.84 0.63 -6.19
N ILE A 29 15.86 -0.21 -6.54
CA ILE A 29 15.89 -1.00 -7.78
C ILE A 29 15.73 -0.11 -9.01
N GLU A 30 14.89 0.93 -8.96
CA GLU A 30 14.73 1.91 -10.04
C GLU A 30 16.02 2.72 -10.28
N GLU A 31 16.71 3.15 -9.23
CA GLU A 31 18.01 3.85 -9.33
C GLU A 31 19.09 2.97 -9.97
N LEU A 32 19.16 1.69 -9.56
CA LEU A 32 20.13 0.74 -10.11
C LEU A 32 19.83 0.34 -11.56
N THR A 33 18.59 0.52 -12.02
CA THR A 33 18.15 0.19 -13.40
C THR A 33 18.18 1.37 -14.35
N THR A 34 18.16 2.61 -13.85
CA THR A 34 18.16 3.85 -14.65
C THR A 34 19.54 4.29 -15.15
N ILE A 35 20.62 3.60 -14.79
CA ILE A 35 21.96 3.86 -15.37
C ILE A 35 22.00 3.34 -16.83
N PRO A 36 22.13 4.20 -17.85
CA PRO A 36 22.05 3.76 -19.24
C PRO A 36 23.35 3.12 -19.71
N VAL A 37 23.19 1.91 -20.24
CA VAL A 37 24.15 1.20 -21.08
C VAL A 37 24.38 2.01 -22.36
N GLN A 38 25.59 2.56 -22.54
CA GLN A 38 26.12 3.00 -23.83
C GLN A 38 26.35 1.77 -24.72
N VAL A 39 25.37 1.37 -25.52
CA VAL A 39 25.53 0.30 -26.53
C VAL A 39 26.12 0.92 -27.79
N LYS A 40 27.45 0.84 -27.96
CA LYS A 40 28.08 0.99 -29.29
C LYS A 40 27.84 -0.28 -30.10
N ALA A 41 27.05 -0.15 -31.16
CA ALA A 41 26.94 -1.16 -32.20
C ALA A 41 28.19 -1.13 -33.10
N THR A 42 28.92 -2.23 -33.21
CA THR A 42 29.73 -2.54 -34.39
C THR A 42 29.45 -3.96 -34.86
N LYS A 43 29.15 -4.09 -36.15
CA LYS A 43 28.79 -5.34 -36.84
C LYS A 43 30.04 -6.11 -37.31
N ALA A 44 29.84 -7.43 -37.41
CA ALA A 44 30.40 -8.41 -38.34
C ALA A 44 31.86 -8.93 -38.14
N CYS A 45 32.03 -10.24 -37.98
CA CYS A 45 32.38 -11.19 -39.06
C CYS A 45 32.67 -12.61 -38.49
N SER A 46 32.62 -13.61 -39.35
CA SER A 46 32.45 -15.05 -39.08
C SER A 46 33.72 -15.92 -39.11
N LYS A 47 33.63 -17.09 -38.44
CA LYS A 47 34.25 -18.44 -38.68
C LYS A 47 35.45 -18.93 -37.83
N SER A 48 35.19 -20.09 -37.19
CA SER A 48 36.02 -21.34 -37.09
C SER A 48 36.79 -21.72 -35.80
N ARG A 49 36.23 -22.71 -35.09
CA ARG A 49 36.80 -24.01 -34.63
C ARG A 49 38.14 -24.09 -33.83
N ARG A 50 38.08 -24.51 -32.55
CA ARG A 50 38.56 -25.80 -31.96
C ARG A 50 38.81 -25.73 -30.43
N LYS A 51 38.28 -26.76 -29.73
CA LYS A 51 38.64 -27.37 -28.42
C LYS A 51 39.69 -26.68 -27.52
N ARG A 52 39.37 -26.53 -26.22
CA ARG A 52 39.93 -27.30 -25.07
C ARG A 52 39.27 -26.92 -23.74
N LYS A 53 39.12 -27.90 -22.84
CA LYS A 53 38.69 -27.78 -21.44
C LYS A 53 39.70 -26.94 -20.64
N ALA A 54 39.21 -25.99 -19.85
CA ALA A 54 39.85 -25.54 -18.62
C ALA A 54 38.76 -25.09 -17.63
N LYS A 55 38.75 -25.73 -16.46
CA LYS A 55 37.89 -25.41 -15.32
C LYS A 55 38.46 -24.15 -14.68
N ALA A 56 37.91 -22.98 -15.01
CA ALA A 56 38.25 -21.72 -14.37
C ALA A 56 37.12 -21.33 -13.41
N LYS A 57 37.33 -21.56 -12.11
CA LYS A 57 36.61 -20.84 -11.06
C LYS A 57 37.18 -19.41 -11.06
N GLY A 58 36.54 -18.51 -11.80
CA GLY A 58 36.85 -17.08 -11.75
C GLY A 58 36.22 -16.41 -10.52
N PRO A 59 36.74 -15.27 -10.06
CA PRO A 59 36.15 -14.49 -8.98
C PRO A 59 35.00 -13.64 -9.57
N VAL A 60 33.78 -14.19 -9.60
CA VAL A 60 32.55 -13.49 -10.06
C VAL A 60 31.61 -13.26 -8.87
N ALA A 61 32.16 -13.00 -7.68
CA ALA A 61 31.40 -13.05 -6.43
C ALA A 61 30.98 -11.67 -5.87
N THR A 62 31.49 -10.54 -6.38
CA THR A 62 31.29 -9.25 -5.71
C THR A 62 30.17 -8.39 -6.33
N THR A 63 29.97 -8.40 -7.65
CA THR A 63 28.95 -7.58 -8.32
C THR A 63 27.54 -8.21 -8.31
N SER A 64 27.45 -9.52 -8.16
CA SER A 64 26.17 -10.26 -8.10
C SER A 64 25.51 -10.22 -6.72
N GLN A 65 26.22 -9.83 -5.66
CA GLN A 65 25.71 -9.79 -4.29
C GLN A 65 24.88 -8.55 -3.95
N SER A 66 25.02 -7.44 -4.68
CA SER A 66 24.28 -6.20 -4.37
C SER A 66 22.80 -6.30 -4.76
N LEU A 67 22.49 -6.96 -5.89
CA LEU A 67 21.11 -7.10 -6.39
C LEU A 67 20.32 -8.26 -5.76
N THR A 68 20.96 -9.15 -5.01
CA THR A 68 20.25 -10.29 -4.39
C THR A 68 19.37 -9.83 -3.23
N ARG A 69 19.86 -8.92 -2.38
CA ARG A 69 19.11 -8.46 -1.20
C ARG A 69 17.81 -7.71 -1.57
N PRO A 70 17.83 -6.67 -2.43
CA PRO A 70 16.60 -5.95 -2.79
C PRO A 70 15.56 -6.86 -3.46
N ARG A 71 16.02 -7.86 -4.23
CA ARG A 71 15.14 -8.85 -4.88
C ARG A 71 14.53 -9.85 -3.91
N ASP A 72 15.24 -10.22 -2.86
CA ASP A 72 14.73 -11.08 -1.81
C ASP A 72 13.73 -10.32 -0.93
N ASP A 73 14.00 -9.04 -0.65
CA ASP A 73 13.10 -8.14 0.07
C ASP A 73 11.82 -7.86 -0.72
N LEU A 74 11.91 -7.68 -2.04
CA LEU A 74 10.75 -7.50 -2.93
C LEU A 74 9.79 -8.72 -2.94
N LYS A 75 10.25 -9.89 -2.51
CA LYS A 75 9.39 -11.08 -2.35
C LYS A 75 8.88 -11.20 -0.92
N THR A 76 9.74 -10.92 0.05
CA THR A 76 9.45 -11.16 1.47
C THR A 76 8.52 -10.11 2.05
N LEU A 77 8.76 -8.82 1.75
CA LEU A 77 7.98 -7.71 2.31
C LEU A 77 6.51 -7.72 1.84
N PRO A 78 6.17 -7.97 0.55
CA PRO A 78 4.76 -8.10 0.16
C PRO A 78 4.07 -9.29 0.81
N SER A 79 4.79 -10.41 1.00
CA SER A 79 4.25 -11.58 1.71
C SER A 79 3.94 -11.25 3.18
N GLU A 80 4.81 -10.49 3.83
CA GLU A 80 4.60 -9.98 5.19
C GLU A 80 3.37 -9.06 5.25
N PHE A 81 3.25 -8.13 4.30
CA PHE A 81 2.10 -7.23 4.18
C PHE A 81 0.77 -8.01 4.06
N TYR A 82 0.70 -9.01 3.16
CA TYR A 82 -0.53 -9.80 2.97
C TYR A 82 -0.86 -10.73 4.14
N SER A 83 0.14 -11.10 4.94
CA SER A 83 -0.07 -11.84 6.19
C SER A 83 -0.62 -10.94 7.30
N LEU A 84 -0.19 -9.67 7.31
CA LEU A 84 -0.64 -8.67 8.29
C LEU A 84 -2.02 -8.08 7.96
N ILE A 85 -2.27 -7.78 6.68
CA ILE A 85 -3.50 -7.20 6.15
C ILE A 85 -4.19 -8.26 5.29
N PRO A 86 -5.17 -9.01 5.85
CA PRO A 86 -5.85 -10.05 5.11
C PRO A 86 -6.59 -9.49 3.90
N GLN A 87 -6.29 -10.04 2.73
CA GLN A 87 -6.94 -9.70 1.47
C GLN A 87 -7.47 -10.98 0.83
N ASP A 88 -8.66 -10.90 0.22
CA ASP A 88 -9.19 -12.00 -0.57
C ASP A 88 -8.60 -11.98 -1.98
N PHE A 89 -7.87 -13.03 -2.34
CA PHE A 89 -7.32 -13.26 -3.67
C PHE A 89 -8.03 -14.41 -4.41
N GLY A 90 -9.05 -15.02 -3.79
CA GLY A 90 -9.71 -16.22 -4.30
C GLY A 90 -8.72 -17.38 -4.50
N ARG A 91 -8.59 -17.86 -5.75
CA ARG A 91 -7.65 -18.92 -6.14
C ARG A 91 -6.35 -18.40 -6.74
N ALA A 92 -6.22 -17.08 -6.90
CA ALA A 92 -5.03 -16.47 -7.48
C ALA A 92 -3.94 -16.31 -6.41
N LEU A 93 -2.69 -16.29 -6.87
CA LEU A 93 -1.58 -15.92 -6.01
C LEU A 93 -1.65 -14.41 -5.72
N PRO A 94 -1.31 -13.94 -4.50
CA PRO A 94 -1.21 -12.52 -4.22
C PRO A 94 -0.27 -11.83 -5.22
N SER A 95 -0.69 -10.67 -5.74
CA SER A 95 0.12 -9.92 -6.70
C SER A 95 1.38 -9.37 -6.02
N VAL A 96 2.52 -9.38 -6.70
CA VAL A 96 3.75 -8.77 -6.17
C VAL A 96 3.60 -7.26 -6.18
N ILE A 97 3.99 -6.59 -5.09
CA ILE A 97 4.05 -5.13 -5.00
C ILE A 97 5.44 -4.73 -5.47
N ALA A 98 5.59 -4.48 -6.78
CA ALA A 98 6.90 -4.29 -7.42
C ALA A 98 7.11 -2.88 -8.01
N THR A 99 6.04 -2.10 -8.12
CA THR A 99 6.08 -0.76 -8.69
C THR A 99 5.55 0.27 -7.71
N MET A 100 5.95 1.53 -7.90
CA MET A 100 5.41 2.64 -7.10
C MET A 100 3.90 2.83 -7.27
N ALA A 101 3.34 2.41 -8.41
CA ALA A 101 1.89 2.40 -8.60
C ALA A 101 1.20 1.37 -7.68
N ASP A 102 1.77 0.16 -7.56
CA ASP A 102 1.23 -0.87 -6.67
C ASP A 102 1.25 -0.42 -5.20
N VAL A 103 2.36 0.21 -4.78
CA VAL A 103 2.50 0.75 -3.42
C VAL A 103 1.43 1.79 -3.12
N LYS A 104 1.17 2.72 -4.06
CA LYS A 104 0.12 3.75 -3.92
C LYS A 104 -1.27 3.14 -3.73
N VAL A 105 -1.63 2.12 -4.51
CA VAL A 105 -2.91 1.42 -4.35
C VAL A 105 -3.04 0.80 -2.96
N LYS A 106 -1.96 0.24 -2.41
CA LYS A 106 -1.96 -0.32 -1.05
C LYS A 106 -2.00 0.77 0.03
N LEU A 107 -1.41 1.94 -0.21
CA LEU A 107 -1.53 3.09 0.70
C LEU A 107 -2.97 3.61 0.77
N GLU A 108 -3.62 3.79 -0.37
CA GLU A 108 -5.04 4.19 -0.44
C GLU A 108 -5.94 3.19 0.30
N LEU A 109 -5.64 1.88 0.16
CA LEU A 109 -6.33 0.85 0.94
C LEU A 109 -6.17 1.06 2.46
N LEU A 110 -4.94 1.29 2.95
CA LEU A 110 -4.71 1.53 4.38
C LEU A 110 -5.37 2.83 4.87
N GLU A 111 -5.45 3.87 4.04
CA GLU A 111 -6.14 5.12 4.37
C GLU A 111 -7.64 4.89 4.59
N VAL A 112 -8.27 4.13 3.70
CA VAL A 112 -9.68 3.73 3.84
C VAL A 112 -9.87 2.91 5.12
N LEU A 113 -8.99 1.96 5.40
CA LEU A 113 -9.06 1.15 6.62
C LEU A 113 -8.88 1.99 7.89
N SER A 114 -7.98 2.97 7.87
CA SER A 114 -7.77 3.93 8.96
C SER A 114 -9.04 4.75 9.24
N ASN A 115 -9.66 5.30 8.19
CA ASN A 115 -10.90 6.06 8.32
C ASN A 115 -12.06 5.20 8.87
N LEU A 116 -12.16 3.93 8.45
CA LEU A 116 -13.13 2.98 8.98
C LEU A 116 -12.87 2.64 10.46
N GLU A 117 -11.62 2.54 10.88
CA GLU A 117 -11.23 2.29 12.27
C GLU A 117 -11.67 3.46 13.17
N ILE A 118 -11.34 4.69 12.76
CA ILE A 118 -11.74 5.93 13.45
C ILE A 118 -13.28 6.03 13.53
N SER A 119 -13.97 5.76 12.41
CA SER A 119 -15.45 5.76 12.36
C SER A 119 -16.06 4.75 13.34
N GLN A 120 -15.45 3.55 13.45
CA GLN A 120 -15.89 2.53 14.39
C GLN A 120 -15.60 2.91 15.85
N MET A 121 -14.47 3.57 16.12
CA MET A 121 -14.16 4.10 17.45
C MET A 121 -15.22 5.12 17.88
N LEU A 122 -15.53 6.07 16.99
CA LEU A 122 -16.57 7.08 17.22
C LEU A 122 -17.95 6.43 17.45
N GLN A 123 -18.27 5.36 16.72
CA GLN A 123 -19.52 4.61 16.92
C GLN A 123 -19.60 3.92 18.28
N LYS A 124 -18.52 3.26 18.73
CA LYS A 124 -18.49 2.53 20.02
C LYS A 124 -18.72 3.44 21.22
N GLU A 125 -18.25 4.70 21.17
CA GLU A 125 -18.42 5.64 22.29
C GLU A 125 -19.90 5.94 22.65
N SER A 126 -20.89 5.84 21.73
CA SER A 126 -22.32 6.01 22.13
C SER A 126 -22.91 4.83 22.89
N SER A 127 -22.31 3.64 22.79
CA SER A 127 -22.89 2.46 23.45
C SER A 127 -22.64 2.46 24.97
N SER A 128 -21.61 3.18 25.44
CA SER A 128 -21.22 3.24 26.85
C SER A 128 -21.81 4.43 27.62
N LYS A 129 -22.12 5.54 26.95
CA LYS A 129 -22.84 6.68 27.55
C LYS A 129 -24.35 6.48 27.39
N ALA A 130 -24.93 5.61 28.22
CA ALA A 130 -26.36 5.63 28.47
C ALA A 130 -26.69 6.93 29.23
N LEU A 131 -26.90 8.02 28.49
CA LEU A 131 -27.45 9.26 29.03
C LEU A 131 -28.77 8.89 29.71
N ALA A 132 -28.82 9.08 31.02
CA ALA A 132 -30.03 8.97 31.82
C ALA A 132 -31.02 10.07 31.38
N GLY A 133 -31.77 9.82 30.32
CA GLY A 133 -32.68 10.76 29.68
C GLY A 133 -33.63 10.05 28.71
N PRO A 134 -34.56 10.81 28.08
CA PRO A 134 -35.51 10.25 27.11
C PRO A 134 -34.77 9.55 25.96
N ALA A 135 -35.41 8.59 25.30
CA ALA A 135 -34.83 7.88 24.17
C ALA A 135 -34.52 8.84 23.01
N ILE A 136 -33.27 9.30 22.90
CA ILE A 136 -32.76 10.13 21.80
C ILE A 136 -32.74 9.27 20.52
N HIS A 137 -33.10 9.85 19.37
CA HIS A 137 -33.08 9.15 18.09
C HIS A 137 -31.64 8.70 17.75
N PRO A 138 -31.42 7.50 17.20
CA PRO A 138 -30.08 7.01 16.87
C PRO A 138 -29.25 7.94 15.97
N LEU A 139 -29.90 8.66 15.05
CA LEU A 139 -29.23 9.63 14.17
C LEU A 139 -28.74 10.86 14.93
N ASP A 140 -29.53 11.40 15.87
CA ASP A 140 -29.11 12.52 16.71
C ASP A 140 -27.90 12.09 17.58
N ARG A 141 -27.98 10.87 18.10
CA ARG A 141 -26.93 10.15 18.86
C ARG A 141 -25.70 9.78 18.00
N HIS A 142 -25.71 10.03 16.69
CA HIS A 142 -24.54 10.01 15.80
C HIS A 142 -24.07 11.44 15.48
N TYR A 143 -24.99 12.34 15.14
CA TYR A 143 -24.71 13.74 14.83
C TYR A 143 -23.95 14.45 15.96
N SER A 144 -24.39 14.29 17.21
CA SER A 144 -23.72 14.91 18.36
C SER A 144 -22.25 14.53 18.52
N LYS A 145 -21.82 13.36 18.02
CA LYS A 145 -20.41 12.92 18.12
C LYS A 145 -19.52 13.49 17.03
N LEU A 146 -20.10 13.83 15.89
CA LEU A 146 -19.36 14.52 14.84
C LEU A 146 -18.86 15.87 15.35
N ASN A 147 -19.45 16.39 16.45
CA ASN A 147 -19.09 17.63 17.12
C ASN A 147 -18.93 18.78 16.11
N THR A 148 -19.83 18.80 15.13
CA THR A 148 -19.79 19.67 13.96
C THR A 148 -21.19 20.24 13.79
N HIS A 149 -21.26 21.54 13.47
CA HIS A 149 -22.51 22.22 13.14
C HIS A 149 -22.80 22.06 11.65
N MET A 150 -23.87 21.36 11.31
CA MET A 150 -24.36 21.23 9.93
C MET A 150 -25.71 21.92 9.81
N GLU A 151 -25.84 22.81 8.84
CA GLU A 151 -27.10 23.47 8.50
C GLU A 151 -27.43 23.26 7.01
N PRO A 152 -28.72 23.10 6.66
CA PRO A 152 -29.12 22.95 5.27
C PRO A 152 -28.99 24.29 4.53
N LEU A 153 -28.29 24.28 3.40
CA LEU A 153 -28.16 25.45 2.53
C LEU A 153 -29.39 25.63 1.63
N SER A 154 -29.91 26.86 1.54
CA SER A 154 -31.10 27.15 0.73
C SER A 154 -30.72 27.34 -0.75
N LYS A 155 -31.55 26.83 -1.67
CA LYS A 155 -31.34 27.00 -3.12
C LYS A 155 -31.36 28.46 -3.58
N HIS A 156 -32.00 29.34 -2.80
CA HIS A 156 -32.11 30.76 -3.11
C HIS A 156 -30.88 31.56 -2.66
N GLU A 157 -30.01 30.98 -1.86
CA GLU A 157 -28.83 31.66 -1.34
C GLU A 157 -27.73 31.75 -2.40
N ARG A 158 -26.96 32.84 -2.30
CA ARG A 158 -25.83 33.10 -3.19
C ARG A 158 -24.76 32.02 -3.10
N GLU A 159 -24.54 31.47 -1.91
CA GLU A 159 -23.55 30.41 -1.68
C GLU A 159 -23.92 29.13 -2.43
N PHE A 160 -25.22 28.77 -2.44
CA PHE A 160 -25.71 27.63 -3.21
C PHE A 160 -25.49 27.85 -4.71
N GLN A 161 -25.87 29.03 -5.22
CA GLN A 161 -25.67 29.41 -6.62
C GLN A 161 -24.20 29.39 -7.02
N LEU A 162 -23.26 29.65 -6.11
CA LEU A 162 -21.83 29.62 -6.41
C LEU A 162 -21.30 28.19 -6.54
N ILE A 163 -21.79 27.26 -5.71
CA ILE A 163 -21.34 25.85 -5.69
C ILE A 163 -21.94 25.07 -6.86
N GLU A 164 -23.14 25.43 -7.31
CA GLU A 164 -23.83 24.77 -8.44
C GLU A 164 -23.18 25.08 -9.80
N MET A 165 -22.42 26.16 -9.91
CA MET A 165 -21.85 26.68 -11.17
C MET A 165 -20.74 25.82 -11.77
#